data_AF-A0A8T6P954-F1
#
_entry.id   AF-A0A8T6P954-F1
#
_cell.length_a   1.000
_cell.length_b   1.000
_cell.length_c   1.000
_cell.angle_alpha   90.00
_cell.angle_beta   90.00
_cell.angle_gamma   90.00
#
_symmetry.space_group_name_H-M   'P 1'
#
loop_
_entity.id
_entity.type
_entity.pdbx_description
1 polymer ?
#
loop_
_entity_poly.entity_id
_entity_poly.type
_entity_poly.pdbx_seq_one_letter_code
_entity_poly.pdbx_strand_id
1 'polypeptide(L)'
;MIYYTTDGRAEYQLEDPAFIYLLFQQGLTNGVAWCNPRTDPDDPEGSLRSVALNPSTKGERDAHILHTVPPEQIQSVVLSLVDKRAQLLQTQGQTLMYTKGLSAGRLLVFYPQEMALDGLLQPETAGLFDGTNTVAWDTWVYAAQGKRKSSDGSYEADLWYVICWIPPEFESLVDRAMTVMPGPWMDWITESDPSLF
;
A
#
# COMPACT_ATOMS: atom_id res chain seq x y z
N MET A 1 1.90 23.36 3.49
CA MET A 1 2.61 23.94 4.65
C MET A 1 2.74 22.83 5.69
N ILE A 2 3.93 22.52 6.21
CA ILE A 2 4.12 21.46 7.21
C ILE A 2 3.74 22.05 8.57
N TYR A 3 2.77 21.45 9.26
CA TYR A 3 2.48 21.76 10.66
C TYR A 3 2.90 20.59 11.53
N TYR A 4 3.56 20.89 12.63
CA TYR A 4 3.85 19.91 13.67
C TYR A 4 2.74 19.98 14.72
N THR A 5 2.12 18.85 15.00
CA THR A 5 1.20 18.71 16.13
C THR A 5 1.99 18.76 17.46
N THR A 6 1.31 19.05 18.56
CA THR A 6 1.92 19.14 19.91
C THR A 6 2.53 17.83 20.41
N ASP A 7 2.24 16.70 19.76
CA ASP A 7 2.81 15.37 20.02
C ASP A 7 3.95 14.98 19.04
N GLY A 8 4.39 15.90 18.16
CA GLY A 8 5.56 15.71 17.29
C GLY A 8 5.30 14.89 16.03
N ARG A 9 4.03 14.62 15.68
CA ARG A 9 3.67 13.97 14.40
C ARG A 9 3.57 15.02 13.29
N ALA A 10 4.04 14.67 12.10
CA ALA A 10 3.85 15.50 10.92
C ALA A 10 2.45 15.23 10.36
N GLU A 11 1.57 16.23 10.39
CA GLU A 11 0.31 16.21 9.64
C GLU A 11 0.51 16.92 8.30
N TYR A 12 0.25 16.20 7.21
CA TYR A 12 0.35 16.73 5.87
C TYR A 12 -1.05 17.16 5.39
N GLN A 13 -1.36 18.46 5.43
CA GLN A 13 -2.46 18.99 4.62
C GLN A 13 -1.98 19.09 3.17
N LEU A 14 -2.26 18.05 2.39
CA LEU A 14 -1.88 17.94 0.99
C LEU A 14 -2.90 18.66 0.10
N GLU A 15 -2.72 19.96 -0.12
CA GLU A 15 -3.50 20.71 -1.13
C GLU A 15 -2.70 20.96 -2.43
N ASP A 16 -1.41 20.61 -2.46
CA ASP A 16 -0.55 20.79 -3.64
C ASP A 16 -0.40 19.46 -4.41
N PRO A 17 -0.98 19.34 -5.63
CA PRO A 17 -0.86 18.15 -6.46
C PRO A 17 0.59 17.77 -6.79
N ALA A 18 1.49 18.76 -6.91
CA ALA A 18 2.90 18.47 -7.17
C ALA A 18 3.55 17.76 -5.98
N PHE A 19 3.19 18.17 -4.76
CA PHE A 19 3.70 17.54 -3.55
C PHE A 19 3.13 16.13 -3.34
N ILE A 20 1.84 15.92 -3.62
CA ILE A 20 1.21 14.58 -3.65
C ILE A 20 1.96 13.66 -4.61
N TYR A 21 2.20 14.14 -5.83
CA TYR A 21 2.92 13.38 -6.85
C TYR A 21 4.33 13.02 -6.40
N LEU A 22 5.06 13.94 -5.74
CA LEU A 22 6.39 13.65 -5.21
C LEU A 22 6.38 12.58 -4.12
N LEU A 23 5.42 12.63 -3.19
CA LEU A 23 5.28 11.61 -2.15
C LEU A 23 4.99 10.23 -2.75
N PHE A 24 4.07 10.18 -3.71
CA PHE A 24 3.76 8.95 -4.43
C PHE A 24 4.99 8.39 -5.18
N GLN A 25 5.72 9.22 -5.91
CA GLN A 25 6.92 8.80 -6.65
C GLN A 25 8.04 8.32 -5.73
N GLN A 26 8.23 8.96 -4.58
CA GLN A 26 9.17 8.51 -3.56
C GLN A 26 8.75 7.15 -3.00
N GLY A 27 7.48 6.98 -2.62
CA GLY A 27 6.93 5.72 -2.14
C GLY A 27 7.11 4.59 -3.14
N LEU A 28 6.80 4.84 -4.41
CA LEU A 28 6.95 3.90 -5.51
C LEU A 28 8.41 3.51 -5.74
N THR A 29 9.31 4.49 -5.86
CA THR A 29 10.74 4.25 -6.07
C THR A 29 11.32 3.39 -4.93
N ASN A 30 10.99 3.73 -3.69
CA ASN A 30 11.45 2.97 -2.52
C ASN A 30 10.84 1.57 -2.50
N GLY A 31 9.53 1.46 -2.78
CA GLY A 31 8.80 0.19 -2.82
C GLY A 31 9.40 -0.78 -3.82
N VAL A 32 9.63 -0.34 -5.05
CA VAL A 32 10.28 -1.14 -6.11
C VAL A 32 11.68 -1.59 -5.68
N ALA A 33 12.52 -0.65 -5.23
CA ALA A 33 13.90 -0.96 -4.85
C ALA A 33 13.99 -1.95 -3.68
N TRP A 34 13.02 -1.89 -2.74
CA TRP A 34 12.93 -2.78 -1.60
C TRP A 34 12.37 -4.15 -1.98
N CYS A 35 11.25 -4.19 -2.71
CA CYS A 35 10.51 -5.41 -2.96
C CYS A 35 11.19 -6.29 -4.02
N ASN A 36 11.70 -5.73 -5.12
CA ASN A 36 12.32 -6.50 -6.21
C ASN A 36 13.34 -7.57 -5.76
N PRO A 37 14.37 -7.24 -4.95
CA PRO A 37 15.35 -8.24 -4.52
C PRO A 37 14.83 -9.20 -3.43
N ARG A 38 13.62 -8.98 -2.91
CA ARG A 38 13.01 -9.74 -1.82
C ARG A 38 11.88 -10.65 -2.27
N THR A 39 11.26 -10.35 -3.43
CA THR A 39 10.21 -11.17 -4.02
C THR A 39 10.70 -12.60 -4.20
N ASP A 40 9.98 -13.54 -3.58
CA ASP A 40 10.20 -14.98 -3.72
C ASP A 40 8.87 -15.62 -4.15
N PRO A 41 8.73 -16.06 -5.41
CA PRO A 41 7.54 -16.75 -5.91
C PRO A 41 7.20 -18.04 -5.15
N ASP A 42 8.20 -18.68 -4.54
CA ASP A 42 8.04 -19.92 -3.79
C ASP A 42 7.68 -19.66 -2.30
N ASP A 43 7.83 -18.42 -1.82
CA ASP A 43 7.43 -17.97 -0.48
C ASP A 43 6.76 -16.57 -0.49
N PRO A 44 5.52 -16.45 -1.02
CA PRO A 44 4.81 -15.16 -1.03
C PRO A 44 4.50 -14.62 0.37
N GLU A 45 4.24 -15.50 1.34
CA GLU A 45 3.96 -15.12 2.74
C GLU A 45 5.17 -14.46 3.42
N GLY A 46 6.36 -15.05 3.25
CA GLY A 46 7.58 -14.62 3.92
C GLY A 46 8.35 -13.50 3.22
N SER A 47 8.17 -13.31 1.91
CA SER A 47 9.03 -12.43 1.09
C SER A 47 8.80 -10.94 1.29
N LEU A 48 7.55 -10.48 1.43
CA LEU A 48 7.19 -9.05 1.43
C LEU A 48 6.53 -8.56 2.75
N ARG A 49 6.76 -9.28 3.84
CA ARG A 49 6.31 -8.91 5.20
C ARG A 49 7.50 -8.72 6.12
N SER A 50 8.43 -7.87 5.72
CA SER A 50 9.67 -7.70 6.47
C SER A 50 9.37 -7.21 7.90
N VAL A 51 10.03 -7.85 8.88
CA VAL A 51 9.93 -7.43 10.30
C VAL A 51 10.39 -5.97 10.47
N ALA A 52 11.35 -5.54 9.66
CA ALA A 52 11.86 -4.19 9.66
C ALA A 52 10.80 -3.15 9.26
N LEU A 53 9.81 -3.50 8.43
CA LEU A 53 8.71 -2.60 8.02
C LEU A 53 7.36 -2.98 8.63
N ASN A 54 7.33 -3.79 9.70
CA ASN A 54 6.07 -4.12 10.37
C ASN A 54 5.41 -2.82 10.91
N PRO A 55 4.18 -2.48 10.49
CA PRO A 55 3.48 -1.28 10.95
C PRO A 55 2.93 -1.39 12.38
N SER A 56 2.89 -2.59 12.99
CA SER A 56 2.47 -2.78 14.37
C SER A 56 3.52 -2.28 15.37
N THR A 57 3.10 -1.42 16.30
CA THR A 57 3.94 -0.95 17.41
C THR A 57 4.12 -1.98 18.52
N LYS A 58 3.30 -3.05 18.54
CA LYS A 58 3.31 -4.07 19.59
C LYS A 58 4.19 -5.28 19.28
N GLY A 59 4.89 -5.29 18.14
CA GLY A 59 5.75 -6.41 17.74
C GLY A 59 4.98 -7.66 17.30
N GLU A 60 3.65 -7.64 17.35
CA GLU A 60 2.78 -8.65 16.74
C GLU A 60 2.85 -8.48 15.21
N ARG A 61 2.88 -9.59 14.45
CA ARG A 61 2.78 -9.58 12.97
C ARG A 61 1.32 -9.30 12.53
N ASP A 62 0.68 -8.36 13.18
CA ASP A 62 -0.73 -8.07 12.99
C ASP A 62 -0.88 -6.98 11.93
N ALA A 63 -1.22 -7.42 10.72
CA ALA A 63 -1.64 -6.54 9.64
C ALA A 63 -3.00 -5.88 9.89
N HIS A 64 -3.66 -6.21 11.01
CA HIS A 64 -4.85 -5.53 11.52
C HIS A 64 -4.67 -4.02 11.74
N ILE A 65 -3.46 -3.47 11.59
CA ILE A 65 -3.19 -2.05 11.78
C ILE A 65 -4.18 -1.17 11.01
N LEU A 66 -4.51 -1.50 9.75
CA LEU A 66 -5.38 -0.67 8.91
C LEU A 66 -6.85 -0.67 9.36
N HIS A 67 -7.25 -1.63 10.20
CA HIS A 67 -8.60 -1.70 10.80
C HIS A 67 -8.65 -1.24 12.25
N THR A 68 -7.48 -1.13 12.89
CA THR A 68 -7.38 -0.76 14.32
C THR A 68 -7.01 0.71 14.50
N VAL A 69 -6.35 1.32 13.50
CA VAL A 69 -6.12 2.76 13.49
C VAL A 69 -7.35 3.50 12.97
N PRO A 70 -7.65 4.70 13.50
CA PRO A 70 -8.65 5.57 12.90
C PRO A 70 -8.32 5.83 11.41
N PRO A 71 -9.32 5.90 10.50
CA PRO A 71 -9.07 6.07 9.07
C PRO A 71 -8.15 7.25 8.73
N GLU A 72 -8.28 8.37 9.44
CA GLU A 72 -7.44 9.56 9.29
C GLU A 72 -5.94 9.32 9.57
N GLN A 73 -5.59 8.21 10.22
CA GLN A 73 -4.20 7.85 10.50
C GLN A 73 -3.59 6.92 9.45
N ILE A 74 -4.37 6.36 8.53
CA ILE A 74 -3.90 5.39 7.52
C ILE A 74 -2.73 5.97 6.71
N GLN A 75 -2.84 7.21 6.25
CA GLN A 75 -1.76 7.86 5.51
C GLN A 75 -0.49 8.03 6.34
N SER A 76 -0.62 8.40 7.62
CA SER A 76 0.55 8.53 8.50
C SER A 76 1.29 7.20 8.68
N VAL A 77 0.55 6.08 8.77
CA VAL A 77 1.11 4.73 8.84
C VAL A 77 1.89 4.43 7.56
N VAL A 78 1.28 4.59 6.39
CA VAL A 78 1.93 4.28 5.10
C VAL A 78 3.15 5.18 4.86
N LEU A 79 3.05 6.48 5.12
CA LEU A 79 4.18 7.40 4.98
C LEU A 79 5.35 7.03 5.92
N SER A 80 5.05 6.59 7.15
CA SER A 80 6.09 6.13 8.07
C SER A 80 6.83 4.88 7.55
N LEU A 81 6.14 3.99 6.84
CA LEU A 81 6.77 2.84 6.18
C LEU A 81 7.65 3.28 5.01
N VAL A 82 7.19 4.23 4.21
CA VAL A 82 7.97 4.80 3.10
C VAL A 82 9.26 5.45 3.60
N ASP A 83 9.20 6.22 4.68
CA ASP A 83 10.36 6.85 5.30
C ASP A 83 11.32 5.82 5.89
N LYS A 84 10.79 4.84 6.63
CA LYS A 84 11.60 3.76 7.20
C LYS A 84 12.29 2.93 6.13
N ARG A 85 11.58 2.64 5.03
CA ARG A 85 12.13 1.96 3.85
C ARG A 85 13.25 2.77 3.23
N ALA A 86 13.08 4.08 3.05
CA ALA A 86 14.12 4.97 2.53
C ALA A 86 15.40 4.92 3.38
N GLN A 87 15.26 4.98 4.70
CA GLN A 87 16.38 4.89 5.64
C GLN A 87 17.11 3.55 5.52
N LEU A 88 16.36 2.43 5.48
CA LEU A 88 16.95 1.10 5.35
C LEU A 88 17.72 0.94 4.03
N LEU A 89 17.15 1.40 2.91
CA LEU A 89 17.81 1.38 1.60
C LEU A 89 19.12 2.20 1.63
N GLN A 90 19.10 3.38 2.26
CA GLN A 90 20.29 4.21 2.43
C GLN A 90 21.37 3.51 3.27
N THR A 91 21.00 2.87 4.39
CA THR A 91 21.96 2.12 5.23
C THR A 91 22.56 0.91 4.52
N GLN A 92 21.87 0.36 3.52
CA GLN A 92 22.36 -0.72 2.66
C GLN A 92 23.26 -0.20 1.52
N GLY A 93 23.51 1.11 1.45
CA GLY A 93 24.32 1.74 0.40
C GLY A 93 23.62 1.78 -0.96
N GLN A 94 22.31 1.52 -1.02
CA GLN A 94 21.57 1.62 -2.26
C GLN A 94 21.38 3.09 -2.63
N THR A 95 21.87 3.44 -3.83
CA THR A 95 21.55 4.72 -4.45
C THR A 95 20.23 4.56 -5.19
N LEU A 96 19.21 5.26 -4.72
CA LEU A 96 17.89 5.24 -5.37
C LEU A 96 17.94 6.13 -6.60
N MET A 97 17.85 5.49 -7.76
CA MET A 97 17.54 6.20 -9.00
C MET A 97 16.03 6.22 -9.15
N TYR A 98 15.50 7.39 -9.51
CA TYR A 98 14.08 7.55 -9.84
C TYR A 98 13.68 6.48 -10.85
N THR A 99 12.71 5.63 -10.51
CA THR A 99 12.26 4.58 -11.41
C THR A 99 11.42 5.20 -12.52
N LYS A 100 11.88 5.09 -13.77
CA LYS A 100 11.07 5.49 -14.91
C LYS A 100 10.00 4.41 -15.15
N GLY A 101 8.81 4.60 -14.58
CA GLY A 101 7.68 3.67 -14.68
C GLY A 101 7.63 2.65 -13.53
N LEU A 102 6.81 1.61 -13.68
CA LEU A 102 6.50 0.64 -12.63
C LEU A 102 7.47 -0.54 -12.53
N SER A 103 8.60 -0.51 -13.24
CA SER A 103 9.59 -1.60 -13.25
C SER A 103 8.97 -3.00 -13.47
N ALA A 104 8.08 -3.08 -14.47
CA ALA A 104 7.31 -4.27 -14.84
C ALA A 104 6.24 -4.76 -13.84
N GLY A 105 6.11 -4.16 -12.64
CA GLY A 105 5.00 -4.44 -11.75
C GLY A 105 3.75 -3.62 -12.05
N ARG A 106 2.70 -3.82 -11.25
CA ARG A 106 1.41 -3.12 -11.35
C ARG A 106 1.02 -2.46 -10.03
N LEU A 107 0.19 -1.43 -10.13
CA LEU A 107 -0.34 -0.75 -8.96
C LEU A 107 -1.72 -1.28 -8.60
N LEU A 108 -1.87 -1.68 -7.35
CA LEU A 108 -3.10 -2.16 -6.76
C LEU A 108 -3.64 -1.07 -5.83
N VAL A 109 -4.91 -0.73 -5.92
CA VAL A 109 -5.61 0.07 -4.91
C VAL A 109 -6.49 -0.84 -4.08
N PHE A 110 -6.50 -0.67 -2.76
CA PHE A 110 -7.49 -1.31 -1.90
C PHE A 110 -8.03 -0.35 -0.83
N TYR A 111 -9.24 -0.63 -0.37
CA TYR A 111 -10.03 0.21 0.55
C TYR A 111 -10.20 -0.50 1.90
N PRO A 112 -9.35 -0.22 2.90
CA PRO A 112 -9.36 -0.95 4.17
C PRO A 112 -10.71 -0.93 4.89
N GLN A 113 -11.49 0.14 4.77
CA GLN A 113 -12.78 0.28 5.45
C GLN A 113 -13.88 -0.60 4.87
N GLU A 114 -13.71 -1.10 3.65
CA GLU A 114 -14.70 -1.95 2.98
C GLU A 114 -14.29 -3.41 2.92
N MET A 115 -13.04 -3.70 3.29
CA MET A 115 -12.47 -5.03 3.20
C MET A 115 -13.13 -6.00 4.19
N ALA A 116 -13.54 -7.17 3.69
CA ALA A 116 -13.99 -8.27 4.54
C ALA A 116 -12.80 -8.87 5.31
N LEU A 117 -12.97 -9.18 6.60
CA LEU A 117 -11.93 -9.75 7.48
C LEU A 117 -12.13 -11.25 7.69
N ASP A 118 -12.35 -11.98 6.61
CA ASP A 118 -12.65 -13.43 6.64
C ASP A 118 -11.44 -14.30 6.31
N GLY A 119 -10.32 -13.71 5.87
CA GLY A 119 -9.09 -14.41 5.53
C GLY A 119 -9.19 -15.29 4.29
N LEU A 120 -10.25 -15.14 3.48
CA LEU A 120 -10.47 -15.96 2.28
C LEU A 120 -9.35 -15.82 1.24
N LEU A 121 -8.64 -14.69 1.20
CA LEU A 121 -7.58 -14.46 0.22
C LEU A 121 -6.28 -15.18 0.55
N GLN A 122 -6.02 -15.49 1.83
CA GLN A 122 -4.77 -16.10 2.27
C GLN A 122 -4.46 -17.44 1.55
N PRO A 123 -5.37 -18.42 1.51
CA PRO A 123 -5.10 -19.69 0.83
C PRO A 123 -4.94 -19.54 -0.69
N GLU A 124 -5.66 -18.61 -1.32
CA GLU A 124 -5.61 -18.40 -2.78
C GLU A 124 -4.31 -17.74 -3.26
N THR A 125 -3.65 -17.04 -2.34
CA THR A 125 -2.46 -16.21 -2.63
C THR A 125 -1.20 -16.68 -1.92
N ALA A 126 -1.24 -17.89 -1.34
CA ALA A 126 -0.12 -18.47 -0.59
C ALA A 126 0.47 -17.49 0.44
N GLY A 127 -0.41 -16.72 1.10
CA GLY A 127 -0.03 -15.78 2.16
C GLY A 127 0.42 -14.37 1.73
N LEU A 128 0.41 -14.05 0.43
CA LEU A 128 0.62 -12.67 -0.02
C LEU A 128 -0.39 -11.72 0.64
N PHE A 129 -1.67 -12.12 0.64
CA PHE A 129 -2.67 -11.59 1.55
C PHE A 129 -2.69 -12.44 2.83
N ASP A 130 -2.84 -11.79 3.99
CA ASP A 130 -2.88 -12.49 5.26
C ASP A 130 -4.31 -12.92 5.65
N GLY A 131 -4.45 -13.48 6.86
CA GLY A 131 -5.74 -13.91 7.40
C GLY A 131 -6.75 -12.78 7.63
N THR A 132 -6.40 -11.52 7.37
CA THR A 132 -7.30 -10.36 7.43
C THR A 132 -7.56 -9.80 6.04
N ASN A 133 -7.14 -10.50 5.00
CA ASN A 133 -7.14 -10.06 3.60
C ASN A 133 -6.28 -8.81 3.34
N THR A 134 -5.36 -8.45 4.23
CA THR A 134 -4.46 -7.31 4.01
C THR A 134 -3.28 -7.76 3.14
N VAL A 135 -2.94 -7.00 2.09
CA VAL A 135 -1.74 -7.29 1.27
C VAL A 135 -0.45 -6.96 2.02
N ALA A 136 0.62 -7.70 1.73
CA ALA A 136 1.94 -7.57 2.36
C ALA A 136 2.44 -6.10 2.44
N TRP A 137 2.76 -5.63 3.65
CA TRP A 137 3.02 -4.21 3.94
C TRP A 137 4.29 -3.64 3.30
N ASP A 138 5.24 -4.48 2.88
CA ASP A 138 6.39 -3.97 2.12
C ASP A 138 5.96 -3.38 0.77
N THR A 139 4.79 -3.76 0.24
CA THR A 139 4.25 -3.29 -1.03
C THR A 139 3.56 -1.92 -0.95
N TRP A 140 3.24 -1.42 0.24
CA TRP A 140 2.47 -0.16 0.38
C TRP A 140 3.36 1.03 -0.01
N VAL A 141 2.90 1.83 -0.97
CA VAL A 141 3.67 2.95 -1.52
C VAL A 141 3.00 4.30 -1.28
N TYR A 142 1.68 4.34 -1.11
CA TYR A 142 0.96 5.58 -0.89
C TYR A 142 -0.41 5.32 -0.24
N ALA A 143 -0.95 6.32 0.44
CA ALA A 143 -2.32 6.31 0.91
C ALA A 143 -2.89 7.72 0.96
N ALA A 144 -4.17 7.84 0.64
CA ALA A 144 -4.89 9.10 0.63
C ALA A 144 -6.39 8.88 0.84
N GLN A 145 -7.09 9.98 1.09
CA GLN A 145 -8.53 10.04 1.07
C GLN A 145 -8.99 10.46 -0.32
N GLY A 146 -10.02 9.82 -0.85
CA GLY A 146 -10.61 10.20 -2.12
C GLY A 146 -12.00 9.62 -2.31
N LYS A 147 -12.59 9.90 -3.45
CA LYS A 147 -13.93 9.43 -3.80
C LYS A 147 -13.82 8.26 -4.76
N ARG A 148 -14.46 7.14 -4.41
CA ARG A 148 -14.64 6.05 -5.36
C ARG A 148 -15.85 6.33 -6.24
N LYS A 149 -15.72 6.04 -7.54
CA LYS A 149 -16.85 6.10 -8.46
C LYS A 149 -17.65 4.81 -8.38
N SER A 150 -18.92 4.92 -8.01
CA SER A 150 -19.89 3.83 -8.01
C SER A 150 -20.18 3.33 -9.43
N SER A 151 -20.73 2.12 -9.51
CA SER A 151 -21.19 1.51 -10.78
C SER A 151 -22.30 2.30 -11.49
N ASP A 152 -23.11 3.05 -10.74
CA ASP A 152 -24.15 3.95 -11.27
C ASP A 152 -23.60 5.32 -11.71
N GLY A 153 -22.28 5.53 -11.60
CA GLY A 153 -21.60 6.78 -11.94
C GLY A 153 -21.64 7.85 -10.85
N SER A 154 -22.29 7.60 -9.70
CA SER A 154 -22.18 8.45 -8.52
C SER A 154 -20.79 8.37 -7.88
N TYR A 155 -20.47 9.35 -7.05
CA TYR A 155 -19.28 9.27 -6.20
C TYR A 155 -19.70 8.90 -4.80
N GLU A 156 -19.05 7.88 -4.25
CA GLU A 156 -19.24 7.47 -2.87
C GLU A 156 -18.66 8.50 -1.90
N ALA A 157 -18.93 8.30 -0.61
CA ALA A 157 -18.33 9.11 0.45
C ALA A 157 -16.80 9.07 0.38
N ASP A 158 -16.14 10.04 1.01
CA ASP A 158 -14.69 10.09 1.05
C ASP A 158 -14.14 8.87 1.82
N LEU A 159 -13.48 7.98 1.10
CA LEU A 159 -12.87 6.75 1.62
C LEU A 159 -11.35 6.89 1.62
N TRP A 160 -10.71 6.25 2.61
CA TRP A 160 -9.26 6.06 2.53
C TRP A 160 -8.93 4.86 1.67
N TYR A 161 -7.87 4.98 0.90
CA TYR A 161 -7.33 3.90 0.10
C TYR A 161 -5.82 3.82 0.27
N VAL A 162 -5.30 2.62 0.04
CA VAL A 162 -3.86 2.34 0.03
C VAL A 162 -3.49 1.87 -1.37
N ILE A 163 -2.45 2.49 -1.94
CA ILE A 163 -1.83 2.05 -3.19
C ILE A 163 -0.64 1.17 -2.85
N CYS A 164 -0.61 0.01 -3.50
CA CYS A 164 0.46 -0.96 -3.38
C CYS A 164 1.13 -1.15 -4.74
N TRP A 165 2.45 -1.31 -4.74
CA TRP A 165 3.18 -1.79 -5.90
C TRP A 165 3.36 -3.30 -5.79
N ILE A 166 2.77 -4.03 -6.74
CA ILE A 166 2.81 -5.50 -6.78
C ILE A 166 3.89 -5.92 -7.78
N PRO A 167 4.90 -6.72 -7.35
CA PRO A 167 5.87 -7.30 -8.27
C PRO A 167 5.19 -8.18 -9.33
N PRO A 168 5.73 -8.23 -10.56
CA PRO A 168 5.14 -9.01 -11.65
C PRO A 168 4.92 -10.49 -11.30
N GLU A 169 5.80 -11.06 -10.48
CA GLU A 169 5.73 -12.44 -10.01
C GLU A 169 4.46 -12.74 -9.20
N PHE A 170 3.88 -11.72 -8.57
CA PHE A 170 2.72 -11.83 -7.70
C PHE A 170 1.41 -11.36 -8.34
N GLU A 171 1.43 -10.81 -9.56
CA GLU A 171 0.22 -10.36 -10.25
C GLU A 171 -0.82 -11.47 -10.39
N SER A 172 -0.39 -12.69 -10.75
CA SER A 172 -1.31 -13.82 -10.89
C SER A 172 -1.95 -14.26 -9.57
N LEU A 173 -1.29 -14.01 -8.43
CA LEU A 173 -1.86 -14.25 -7.10
C LEU A 173 -2.95 -13.22 -6.80
N VAL A 174 -2.68 -11.94 -7.10
CA VAL A 174 -3.65 -10.85 -6.91
C VAL A 174 -4.86 -11.05 -7.83
N ASP A 175 -4.65 -11.43 -9.09
CA ASP A 175 -5.76 -11.74 -10.01
C ASP A 175 -6.65 -12.88 -9.46
N ARG A 176 -6.05 -13.94 -8.90
CA ARG A 176 -6.82 -15.02 -8.25
C ARG A 176 -7.59 -14.51 -7.03
N ALA A 177 -6.96 -13.71 -6.17
CA ALA A 177 -7.64 -13.09 -5.03
C ALA A 177 -8.87 -12.30 -5.49
N MET A 178 -8.76 -11.50 -6.54
CA MET A 178 -9.88 -10.72 -7.08
C MET A 178 -11.04 -11.61 -7.56
N THR A 179 -10.78 -12.84 -8.04
CA THR A 179 -11.85 -13.76 -8.48
C THR A 179 -12.69 -14.35 -7.35
N VAL A 180 -12.14 -14.41 -6.12
CA VAL A 180 -12.83 -14.96 -4.95
C VAL A 180 -13.30 -13.88 -3.97
N MET A 181 -12.87 -12.64 -4.17
CA MET A 181 -13.12 -11.50 -3.30
C MET A 181 -14.62 -11.17 -3.21
N PRO A 182 -15.21 -11.10 -2.00
CA PRO A 182 -16.58 -10.66 -1.82
C PRO A 182 -16.66 -9.13 -1.87
N GLY A 183 -16.83 -8.57 -3.07
CA GLY A 183 -17.10 -7.15 -3.30
C GLY A 183 -15.91 -6.34 -3.85
N PRO A 184 -16.12 -5.09 -4.29
CA PRO A 184 -15.15 -4.31 -5.07
C PRO A 184 -14.20 -3.45 -4.20
N TRP A 185 -13.67 -4.00 -3.11
CA TRP A 185 -12.79 -3.24 -2.19
C TRP A 185 -11.30 -3.24 -2.61
N MET A 186 -10.98 -3.76 -3.79
CA MET A 186 -9.65 -3.77 -4.39
C MET A 186 -9.74 -3.80 -5.91
N ASP A 187 -8.87 -3.06 -6.60
CA ASP A 187 -8.78 -3.06 -8.07
C ASP A 187 -7.37 -2.71 -8.55
N TRP A 188 -7.06 -3.05 -9.79
CA TRP A 188 -5.85 -2.59 -10.46
C TRP A 188 -6.01 -1.14 -10.91
N ILE A 189 -5.04 -0.29 -10.56
CA ILE A 189 -4.99 1.07 -11.11
C ILE A 189 -4.61 0.99 -12.59
N THR A 190 -5.46 1.55 -13.44
CA THR A 190 -5.22 1.66 -14.88
C THR A 190 -4.91 3.11 -15.26
N GLU A 191 -4.21 3.32 -16.38
CA GLU A 191 -3.88 4.67 -16.89
C GLU A 191 -5.13 5.55 -17.12
N SER A 192 -6.31 4.94 -17.22
CA SER A 192 -7.60 5.58 -17.41
C SER A 192 -8.33 5.98 -16.12
N ASP A 193 -7.71 5.86 -14.94
CA ASP A 193 -8.33 6.27 -13.67
C ASP A 193 -7.83 7.64 -13.19
N PRO A 194 -8.43 8.76 -13.67
CA PRO A 194 -8.07 10.11 -13.24
C PRO A 194 -8.59 10.44 -11.84
N SER A 195 -9.31 9.53 -11.16
CA SER A 195 -9.86 9.81 -9.82
C SER A 195 -8.84 9.65 -8.70
N LEU A 196 -7.66 9.08 -9.01
CA LEU A 196 -6.59 8.79 -8.06
C LEU A 196 -5.47 9.85 -8.05
N PHE A 197 -5.53 10.88 -8.93
CA PHE A 197 -4.55 11.96 -9.02
C PHE A 197 -5.18 13.32 -9.33
#